data_AF-A0A5E4BY98-F1
#
_entry.id   AF-A0A5E4BY98-F1
#
_cell.length_a   1.000
_cell.length_b   1.000
_cell.length_c   1.000
_cell.angle_alpha   90.00
_cell.angle_beta   90.00
_cell.angle_gamma   90.00
#
_symmetry.space_group_name_H-M   'P 1'
#
loop_
_entity.id
_entity.type
_entity.pdbx_description
1 polymer ?
#
loop_
_entity_poly.entity_id
_entity_poly.type
_entity_poly.pdbx_seq_one_letter_code
_entity_poly.pdbx_strand_id
1 'polypeptide(L)'
;MGTLGTGSCKEGQHCVDRGSVLGRQYFGRGTQLTVRPAIKDPDPTVYQLRNSKSRNTVCLFTDFDSNTNVSLQLTKDSEMFVSKNTVLDMKSMDSKSNGALAWSNKTDFTCKSAFTQNIFFPSSEIPCDAKLVEKSFETDINLNFQNLSVMGLRILLLKVAGFNVLMTLRLWSN
;
A
#
# COMPACT_ATOMS: atom_id res chain seq x y z
N MET A 1 5.99 -23.14 -6.86
CA MET A 1 5.72 -22.04 -7.81
C MET A 1 4.38 -21.45 -7.41
N GLY A 2 4.40 -20.40 -6.59
CA GLY A 2 3.23 -19.88 -5.89
C GLY A 2 2.40 -18.96 -6.79
N THR A 3 1.12 -19.26 -6.93
CA THR A 3 0.16 -18.42 -7.61
C THR A 3 -0.54 -17.49 -6.62
N LEU A 4 -0.61 -16.22 -7.00
CA LEU A 4 -1.27 -15.09 -6.34
C LEU A 4 -2.65 -15.49 -5.80
N GLY A 5 -2.83 -15.40 -4.48
CA GLY A 5 -4.15 -15.50 -3.84
C GLY A 5 -4.95 -14.22 -4.09
N THR A 6 -5.97 -14.30 -4.93
CA THR A 6 -7.02 -13.29 -5.03
C THR A 6 -7.91 -13.40 -3.78
N GLY A 7 -7.79 -12.42 -2.88
CA GLY A 7 -8.61 -12.30 -1.67
C GLY A 7 -10.07 -11.96 -2.00
N SER A 8 -10.86 -13.01 -2.24
CA SER A 8 -12.31 -13.14 -2.05
C SER A 8 -12.68 -14.46 -2.73
N CYS A 9 -12.98 -15.51 -1.97
CA CYS A 9 -13.50 -16.76 -2.53
C CYS A 9 -14.87 -16.49 -3.18
N LYS A 10 -14.87 -16.10 -4.45
CA LYS A 10 -16.04 -16.00 -5.32
C LYS A 10 -15.99 -17.13 -6.35
N GLU A 11 -15.86 -18.36 -5.86
CA GLU A 11 -16.13 -19.52 -6.70
C GLU A 11 -17.59 -19.90 -6.53
N GLY A 12 -18.30 -20.04 -7.65
CA GLY A 12 -19.67 -20.55 -7.64
C GLY A 12 -19.65 -22.01 -7.22
N GLN A 13 -20.37 -22.35 -6.14
CA GLN A 13 -20.57 -23.75 -5.80
C GLN A 13 -21.72 -24.29 -6.63
N HIS A 14 -21.46 -25.31 -7.46
CA HIS A 14 -22.46 -25.94 -8.31
C HIS A 14 -22.83 -27.31 -7.76
N CYS A 15 -24.12 -27.59 -7.62
CA CYS A 15 -24.59 -28.96 -7.47
C CYS A 15 -24.58 -29.64 -8.85
N VAL A 16 -24.20 -30.92 -8.87
CA VAL A 16 -24.17 -31.74 -10.07
C VAL A 16 -25.00 -32.99 -9.84
N ASP A 17 -25.91 -33.26 -10.76
CA ASP A 17 -26.65 -34.52 -10.82
C ASP A 17 -26.24 -35.32 -12.08
N ARG A 18 -26.22 -36.65 -11.99
CA ARG A 18 -25.81 -37.53 -13.08
C ARG A 18 -27.00 -38.34 -13.56
N GLY A 19 -27.45 -38.06 -14.79
CA GLY A 19 -28.58 -38.76 -15.39
C GLY A 19 -28.31 -40.26 -15.58
N SER A 20 -29.32 -41.08 -15.31
CA SER A 20 -29.26 -42.56 -15.33
C SER A 20 -29.05 -43.17 -16.72
N VAL A 21 -29.22 -42.41 -17.79
CA VAL A 21 -29.08 -42.93 -19.17
C VAL A 21 -28.07 -42.04 -19.90
N LEU A 22 -26.86 -42.57 -20.13
CA LEU A 22 -25.72 -41.98 -20.87
C LEU A 22 -24.74 -41.06 -20.11
N GLY A 23 -24.79 -40.97 -18.78
CA GLY A 23 -23.73 -40.30 -18.01
C GLY A 23 -23.63 -38.78 -18.18
N ARG A 24 -24.69 -38.13 -18.70
CA ARG A 24 -24.78 -36.66 -18.75
C ARG A 24 -24.82 -36.06 -17.35
N GLN A 25 -24.06 -34.98 -17.17
CA GLN A 25 -24.02 -34.19 -15.94
C GLN A 25 -24.94 -32.97 -16.10
N TYR A 26 -25.83 -32.78 -15.14
CA TYR A 26 -26.68 -31.59 -15.03
C TYR A 26 -26.10 -30.69 -13.95
N PHE A 27 -25.72 -29.48 -14.33
CA PHE A 27 -25.21 -28.48 -13.42
C PHE A 27 -26.34 -27.56 -12.98
N GLY A 28 -26.47 -27.34 -11.68
CA GLY A 28 -27.34 -26.30 -11.14
C GLY A 28 -26.85 -24.89 -11.48
N ARG A 29 -27.71 -23.90 -11.27
CA ARG A 29 -27.41 -22.46 -11.50
C ARG A 29 -26.21 -21.92 -10.71
N GLY A 30 -25.75 -22.67 -9.71
CA GLY A 30 -24.66 -22.29 -8.82
C GLY A 30 -25.13 -21.39 -7.69
N THR A 31 -24.41 -21.44 -6.57
CA THR A 31 -24.64 -20.59 -5.40
C THR A 31 -23.44 -19.65 -5.23
N GLN A 32 -23.72 -18.35 -5.14
CA GLN A 32 -22.70 -17.36 -4.75
C GLN A 32 -22.68 -17.24 -3.24
N LEU A 33 -21.67 -17.83 -2.61
CA LEU A 33 -21.40 -17.65 -1.19
C LEU A 33 -20.49 -16.42 -0.98
N THR A 34 -20.92 -15.47 -0.15
CA THR A 34 -20.07 -14.35 0.26
C THR A 34 -19.83 -14.45 1.76
N VAL A 35 -18.61 -14.80 2.15
CA VAL A 35 -18.19 -14.85 3.56
C VAL A 35 -17.61 -13.50 3.94
N ARG A 36 -18.18 -12.86 4.96
CA ARG A 36 -17.72 -11.58 5.49
C ARG A 36 -16.83 -11.82 6.70
N PRO A 37 -15.58 -11.32 6.74
CA PRO A 37 -14.72 -11.47 7.90
C PRO A 37 -15.25 -10.64 9.07
N ALA A 38 -15.01 -11.08 10.30
CA ALA A 38 -15.19 -10.23 11.47
C ALA A 38 -13.96 -9.32 11.60
N ILE A 39 -14.14 -8.01 11.38
CA ILE A 39 -13.10 -7.01 11.62
C ILE A 39 -13.14 -6.66 13.11
N LYS A 40 -12.04 -6.88 13.83
CA LYS A 40 -12.01 -6.71 15.29
C LYS A 40 -12.07 -5.23 15.70
N ASP A 41 -11.25 -4.41 15.04
CA ASP A 41 -11.08 -3.00 15.36
C ASP A 41 -11.22 -2.16 14.06
N PRO A 42 -12.44 -1.85 13.62
CA PRO A 42 -12.66 -1.06 12.41
C PRO A 42 -12.27 0.40 12.62
N ASP A 43 -11.46 0.96 11.72
CA ASP A 43 -11.03 2.36 11.68
C ASP A 43 -11.31 2.98 10.29
N PRO A 44 -12.58 3.24 9.95
CA PRO A 44 -12.99 3.62 8.61
C PRO A 44 -12.32 4.92 8.15
N THR A 45 -11.47 4.83 7.14
CA THR A 45 -10.67 5.96 6.64
C THR A 45 -10.71 6.05 5.12
N VAL A 46 -10.73 7.27 4.57
CA VAL A 46 -10.64 7.53 3.13
C VAL A 46 -9.32 8.19 2.77
N TYR A 47 -8.48 7.46 2.02
CA TYR A 47 -7.21 7.96 1.52
C TYR A 47 -7.34 8.46 0.08
N GLN A 48 -6.74 9.62 -0.19
CA GLN A 48 -6.56 10.13 -1.55
C GLN A 48 -5.26 9.58 -2.14
N LEU A 49 -5.36 8.64 -3.06
CA LEU A 49 -4.21 8.08 -3.77
C LEU A 49 -3.81 9.03 -4.90
N ARG A 50 -2.51 9.36 -4.96
CA ARG A 50 -1.92 10.16 -6.03
C ARG A 50 -1.28 9.25 -7.07
N ASN A 51 -1.63 9.45 -8.33
CA ASN A 51 -0.86 8.88 -9.43
C ASN A 51 0.35 9.78 -9.71
N SER A 52 1.54 9.19 -9.79
CA SER A 52 2.78 9.92 -10.07
C SER A 52 2.87 10.45 -11.51
N LYS A 53 2.11 9.88 -12.44
CA LYS A 53 2.18 10.20 -13.88
C LYS A 53 0.93 10.87 -14.44
N SER A 54 -0.18 10.89 -13.69
CA SER A 54 -1.42 11.53 -14.13
C SER A 54 -2.05 12.32 -13.00
N ARG A 55 -2.90 13.28 -13.35
CA ARG A 55 -3.68 14.06 -12.37
C ARG A 55 -4.92 13.31 -11.86
N ASN A 56 -5.07 12.03 -12.21
CA ASN A 56 -6.24 11.26 -11.83
C ASN A 56 -6.17 10.96 -10.33
N THR A 57 -7.25 11.32 -9.63
CA THR A 57 -7.41 11.05 -8.21
C THR A 57 -8.23 9.79 -8.01
N VAL A 58 -7.72 8.88 -7.18
CA VAL A 58 -8.44 7.67 -6.76
C VAL A 58 -8.61 7.73 -5.25
N CYS A 59 -9.80 7.41 -4.77
CA CYS A 59 -10.14 7.40 -3.36
C CYS A 59 -10.24 5.96 -2.88
N LEU A 60 -9.44 5.62 -1.87
CA LEU A 60 -9.48 4.33 -1.20
C LEU A 60 -10.21 4.49 0.12
N PHE A 61 -11.40 3.90 0.22
CA PHE A 61 -12.10 3.72 1.48
C PHE A 61 -11.72 2.37 2.07
N THR A 62 -11.16 2.35 3.28
CA THR A 62 -10.56 1.17 3.89
C THR A 62 -10.91 1.03 5.37
N ASP A 63 -10.63 -0.14 5.94
CA ASP A 63 -10.68 -0.44 7.38
C ASP A 63 -12.07 -0.30 8.03
N PHE A 64 -13.12 -0.34 7.20
CA PHE A 64 -14.50 -0.29 7.66
C PHE A 64 -15.04 -1.66 8.11
N ASP A 65 -16.05 -1.66 8.98
CA ASP A 65 -16.70 -2.88 9.45
C ASP A 65 -17.39 -3.65 8.32
N SER A 66 -17.41 -4.98 8.39
CA SER A 66 -17.99 -5.84 7.35
C SER A 66 -19.50 -5.68 7.14
N ASN A 67 -20.22 -5.06 8.07
CA ASN A 67 -21.64 -4.74 7.91
C ASN A 67 -21.86 -3.38 7.22
N THR A 68 -20.79 -2.60 7.01
CA THR A 68 -20.86 -1.31 6.35
C THR A 68 -21.35 -1.46 4.92
N ASN A 69 -22.44 -0.75 4.60
CA ASN A 69 -22.90 -0.62 3.24
C ASN A 69 -22.22 0.57 2.57
N VAL A 70 -21.19 0.29 1.76
CA VAL A 70 -20.42 1.31 1.05
C VAL A 70 -21.32 2.22 0.22
N SER A 71 -22.39 1.70 -0.39
CA SER A 71 -23.30 2.49 -1.22
C SER A 71 -24.06 3.59 -0.46
N LEU A 72 -24.25 3.44 0.86
CA LEU A 72 -24.86 4.46 1.72
C LEU A 72 -23.86 5.57 2.11
N GLN A 73 -22.57 5.29 2.00
CA GLN A 73 -21.49 6.21 2.35
C GLN A 73 -21.05 7.07 1.16
N LEU A 74 -21.63 6.83 -0.03
CA LEU A 74 -21.35 7.58 -1.25
C LEU A 74 -22.25 8.81 -1.36
N THR A 75 -21.71 9.89 -1.89
CA THR A 75 -22.51 10.99 -2.40
C THR A 75 -23.18 10.60 -3.72
N LYS A 76 -24.37 11.14 -3.98
CA LYS A 76 -25.15 10.85 -5.20
C LYS A 76 -24.61 11.61 -6.41
N ASP A 77 -23.37 11.35 -6.82
CA ASP A 77 -22.83 11.85 -8.08
C ASP A 77 -22.83 10.73 -9.14
N SER A 78 -23.62 10.91 -10.21
CA SER A 78 -23.87 9.89 -11.24
C SER A 78 -22.67 9.59 -12.13
N GLU A 79 -21.62 10.42 -12.11
CA GLU A 79 -20.41 10.27 -12.94
C GLU A 79 -19.21 9.69 -12.17
N MET A 80 -19.45 9.18 -10.97
CA MET A 80 -18.42 8.52 -10.15
C MET A 80 -18.51 7.01 -10.32
N PHE A 81 -17.39 6.37 -10.63
CA PHE A 81 -17.29 4.92 -10.54
C PHE A 81 -16.94 4.51 -9.11
N VAL A 82 -17.62 3.48 -8.61
CA VAL A 82 -17.33 2.86 -7.31
C VAL A 82 -17.21 1.37 -7.45
N SER A 83 -16.11 0.81 -6.94
CA SER A 83 -15.92 -0.63 -6.89
C SER A 83 -16.83 -1.28 -5.85
N LYS A 84 -17.11 -2.56 -6.04
CA LYS A 84 -17.68 -3.38 -4.97
C LYS A 84 -16.69 -3.47 -3.81
N ASN A 85 -17.20 -3.83 -2.63
CA ASN A 85 -16.36 -4.14 -1.49
C ASN A 85 -15.48 -5.38 -1.76
N THR A 86 -14.24 -5.30 -1.30
CA THR A 86 -13.26 -6.39 -1.39
C THR A 86 -12.56 -6.54 -0.06
N VAL A 87 -12.19 -7.77 0.29
CA VAL A 87 -11.44 -8.08 1.51
C VAL A 87 -9.98 -8.29 1.14
N LEU A 88 -9.08 -7.49 1.69
CA LEU A 88 -7.64 -7.71 1.64
C LEU A 88 -7.22 -8.55 2.85
N ASP A 89 -6.50 -9.64 2.59
CA ASP A 89 -5.93 -10.51 3.63
C ASP A 89 -4.41 -10.41 3.60
N MET A 90 -3.86 -9.68 4.57
CA MET A 90 -2.43 -9.39 4.67
C MET A 90 -1.77 -10.39 5.61
N LYS A 91 -1.29 -11.50 5.03
CA LYS A 91 -0.70 -12.64 5.75
C LYS A 91 0.50 -12.29 6.63
N SER A 92 1.32 -11.33 6.23
CA SER A 92 2.50 -10.90 6.99
C SER A 92 2.15 -10.26 8.33
N MET A 93 0.95 -9.67 8.42
CA MET A 93 0.45 -8.98 9.63
C MET A 93 -0.73 -9.70 10.27
N ASP A 94 -1.09 -10.89 9.76
CA ASP A 94 -2.31 -11.64 10.13
C ASP A 94 -3.54 -10.71 10.26
N SER A 95 -3.68 -9.80 9.29
CA SER A 95 -4.68 -8.73 9.35
C SER A 95 -5.58 -8.77 8.11
N LYS A 96 -6.87 -8.52 8.32
CA LYS A 96 -7.85 -8.43 7.24
C LYS A 96 -8.46 -7.03 7.26
N SER A 97 -8.59 -6.44 6.08
CA SER A 97 -9.19 -5.13 5.92
C SER A 97 -10.18 -5.13 4.76
N ASN A 98 -11.27 -4.39 4.91
CA ASN A 98 -12.22 -4.16 3.84
C ASN A 98 -11.81 -2.93 3.05
N GLY A 99 -11.92 -2.99 1.72
CA GLY A 99 -11.58 -1.89 0.82
C GLY A 99 -12.65 -1.66 -0.24
N ALA A 100 -12.82 -0.40 -0.63
CA ALA A 100 -13.56 0.02 -1.81
C ALA A 100 -12.85 1.20 -2.48
N LEU A 101 -12.90 1.25 -3.81
CA LEU A 101 -12.29 2.29 -4.62
C LEU A 101 -13.37 3.17 -5.24
N ALA A 102 -13.13 4.47 -5.26
CA ALA A 102 -13.94 5.42 -6.02
C ALA A 102 -13.04 6.33 -6.86
N TRP A 103 -13.46 6.61 -8.10
CA TRP A 103 -12.76 7.56 -8.96
C TRP A 103 -13.73 8.22 -9.95
N SER A 104 -13.33 9.36 -10.48
CA SER A 104 -14.06 10.07 -11.53
C SER A 104 -13.08 10.70 -12.52
N ASN A 105 -13.58 11.05 -13.69
CA ASN A 105 -12.84 11.78 -14.72
C ASN A 105 -13.03 13.31 -14.61
N LYS A 106 -13.83 13.77 -13.63
CA LYS A 106 -14.02 15.19 -13.36
C LYS A 106 -12.74 15.81 -12.80
N THR A 107 -12.47 17.06 -13.20
CA THR A 107 -11.27 17.81 -12.81
C THR A 107 -11.32 18.33 -11.38
N ASP A 108 -12.52 18.50 -10.82
CA ASP A 108 -12.82 18.95 -9.45
C ASP A 108 -13.09 17.78 -8.48
N PHE A 109 -12.85 16.54 -8.91
CA PHE A 109 -13.08 15.36 -8.09
C PHE A 109 -12.16 15.31 -6.87
N THR A 110 -12.75 15.21 -5.68
CA THR A 110 -12.04 15.03 -4.41
C THR A 110 -12.61 13.85 -3.63
N CYS A 111 -11.83 13.25 -2.74
CA CYS A 111 -12.35 12.15 -1.92
C CYS A 111 -13.40 12.61 -0.91
N LYS A 112 -13.35 13.87 -0.48
CA LYS A 112 -14.39 14.51 0.34
C LYS A 112 -15.71 14.68 -0.42
N SER A 113 -15.66 14.84 -1.75
CA SER A 113 -16.87 14.89 -2.57
C SER A 113 -17.41 13.49 -2.90
N ALA A 114 -16.62 12.43 -2.74
CA ALA A 114 -17.01 11.05 -3.05
C ALA A 114 -17.72 10.34 -1.89
N PHE A 115 -17.26 10.59 -0.65
CA PHE A 115 -17.74 9.92 0.55
C PHE A 115 -18.32 10.91 1.58
N THR A 116 -19.24 10.44 2.42
CA THR A 116 -19.89 11.25 3.46
C THR A 116 -18.90 11.84 4.47
N GLN A 117 -19.21 13.03 5.01
CA GLN A 117 -18.32 13.79 5.90
C GLN A 117 -18.06 13.15 7.28
N ASN A 118 -18.82 12.12 7.67
CA ASN A 118 -18.67 11.45 8.98
C ASN A 118 -17.49 10.46 9.02
N ILE A 119 -16.76 10.30 7.92
CA ILE A 119 -15.60 9.41 7.81
C ILE A 119 -14.32 10.22 8.02
N PHE A 120 -13.30 9.59 8.60
CA PHE A 120 -12.00 10.24 8.75
C PHE A 120 -11.34 10.46 7.38
N PHE A 121 -10.93 11.71 7.13
CA PHE A 121 -10.14 12.10 5.97
C PHE A 121 -8.79 12.62 6.47
N PRO A 122 -7.67 11.97 6.10
CA PRO A 122 -6.34 12.48 6.43
C PRO A 122 -6.16 13.89 5.88
N SER A 123 -5.61 14.79 6.70
CA SER A 123 -5.21 16.11 6.24
C SER A 123 -4.07 16.00 5.23
N SER A 124 -4.04 16.93 4.26
CA SER A 124 -2.94 17.06 3.29
C SER A 124 -1.58 17.31 3.97
N GLU A 125 -1.61 17.87 5.17
CA GLU A 125 -0.48 18.05 6.07
C GLU A 125 -0.31 16.78 6.89
N ILE A 126 0.37 15.79 6.33
CA ILE A 126 0.84 14.63 7.09
C ILE A 126 2.15 15.06 7.75
N PRO A 127 2.28 14.99 9.08
CA PRO A 127 3.57 15.20 9.73
C PRO A 127 4.55 14.13 9.24
N CYS A 128 5.70 14.55 8.72
CA CYS A 128 6.75 13.64 8.30
C CYS A 128 7.37 12.99 9.54
N ASP A 129 7.08 11.72 9.79
CA ASP A 129 7.72 10.95 10.86
C ASP A 129 9.07 10.40 10.37
N ALA A 130 10.14 11.15 10.65
CA ALA A 130 11.49 10.77 10.28
C ALA A 130 11.92 9.41 10.88
N LYS A 131 11.39 9.03 12.05
CA LYS A 131 11.73 7.77 12.71
C LYS A 131 11.10 6.57 12.00
N LEU A 132 9.95 6.77 11.36
CA LEU A 132 9.32 5.75 10.53
C LEU A 132 10.10 5.55 9.22
N VAL A 133 10.57 6.63 8.61
CA VAL A 133 11.38 6.60 7.38
C VAL A 133 12.73 5.92 7.62
N GLU A 134 13.35 6.14 8.78
CA GLU A 134 14.62 5.51 9.15
C GLU A 134 14.51 3.97 9.22
N LYS A 135 13.37 3.42 9.65
CA LYS A 135 13.15 1.96 9.67
C LYS A 135 13.13 1.32 8.29
N SER A 136 12.87 2.10 7.24
CA SER A 136 12.91 1.64 5.84
C SER A 136 14.29 1.79 5.20
N PHE A 137 15.29 2.26 5.94
CA PHE A 137 16.64 2.42 5.42
C PHE A 137 17.35 1.05 5.35
N GLU A 138 17.58 0.59 4.12
CA GLU A 138 18.41 -0.58 3.84
C GLU A 138 19.79 -0.12 3.35
N THR A 139 20.86 -0.76 3.85
CA THR A 139 22.23 -0.44 3.43
C THR A 139 22.64 -1.28 2.23
N ASP A 140 23.04 -0.61 1.16
CA ASP A 140 23.61 -1.25 -0.03
C ASP A 140 25.13 -1.45 0.11
N ILE A 141 25.68 -2.48 -0.54
CA ILE A 141 27.12 -2.78 -0.50
C ILE A 141 27.98 -1.64 -1.06
N ASN A 142 27.47 -0.89 -2.04
CA ASN A 142 28.14 0.26 -2.63
C ASN A 142 28.19 1.45 -1.64
N LEU A 143 27.12 1.68 -0.87
CA LEU A 143 27.11 2.68 0.20
C LEU A 143 28.13 2.33 1.28
N ASN A 144 28.23 1.05 1.63
CA ASN A 144 29.23 0.56 2.59
C ASN A 144 30.66 0.77 2.07
N PHE A 145 30.92 0.48 0.79
CA PHE A 145 32.22 0.70 0.16
C PHE A 145 32.59 2.19 0.07
N GLN A 146 31.63 3.05 -0.27
CA GLN A 146 31.84 4.50 -0.26
C GLN A 146 32.20 5.02 1.13
N ASN A 147 31.51 4.56 2.18
CA ASN A 147 31.82 4.96 3.54
C ASN A 147 33.24 4.51 3.97
N LEU A 148 33.64 3.28 3.59
CA LEU A 148 35.00 2.77 3.80
C LEU A 148 36.05 3.58 3.02
N SER A 149 35.75 3.93 1.76
CA SER A 149 36.62 4.75 0.92
C SER A 149 36.82 6.15 1.51
N VAL A 150 35.75 6.78 2.02
CA VAL A 150 35.81 8.07 2.71
C VAL A 150 36.67 7.99 3.97
N MET A 151 36.52 6.94 4.78
CA MET A 151 37.38 6.72 5.93
C MET A 151 38.85 6.54 5.52
N GLY A 152 39.12 5.77 4.47
CA GLY A 152 40.46 5.58 3.92
C GLY A 152 41.10 6.88 3.43
N LEU A 153 40.34 7.71 2.69
CA LEU A 153 40.79 9.01 2.21
C LEU A 153 41.10 9.96 3.37
N ARG A 154 40.28 9.98 4.43
CA ARG A 154 40.55 10.78 5.64
C ARG A 154 41.89 10.40 6.30
N ILE A 155 42.18 9.11 6.38
CA ILE A 155 43.45 8.62 6.94
C ILE A 155 44.63 9.03 6.05
N LEU A 156 44.51 8.91 4.73
CA LEU A 156 45.55 9.32 3.79
C LEU A 156 45.83 10.83 3.88
N LEU A 157 44.78 11.65 3.91
CA LEU A 157 44.91 13.11 4.04
C LEU A 157 45.61 13.51 5.35
N LEU A 158 45.23 12.89 6.48
CA LEU A 158 45.89 13.14 7.77
C LEU A 158 47.37 12.77 7.73
N LYS A 159 47.73 11.65 7.09
CA LYS A 159 49.13 11.25 6.93
C LYS A 159 49.92 12.24 6.07
N VAL A 160 49.35 12.67 4.93
CA VAL A 160 50.01 13.63 4.03
C VAL A 160 50.19 14.98 4.72
N ALA A 161 49.15 15.48 5.39
CA ALA A 161 49.23 16.73 6.15
C ALA A 161 50.29 16.66 7.25
N GLY A 162 50.31 15.57 8.03
CA GLY A 162 51.32 15.35 9.07
C GLY A 162 52.74 15.31 8.52
N PHE A 163 52.95 14.62 7.39
CA PHE A 163 54.27 14.58 6.74
C PHE A 163 54.69 15.96 6.24
N ASN A 164 53.78 16.71 5.61
CA ASN A 164 54.06 18.06 5.14
C ASN A 164 54.41 19.03 6.28
N VAL A 165 53.71 18.95 7.41
CA VAL A 165 54.01 19.74 8.62
C VAL A 165 55.38 19.36 9.19
N LEU A 166 55.69 18.06 9.29
CA LEU A 166 56.98 17.61 9.79
C LEU A 166 58.13 18.06 8.88
N MET A 167 57.93 18.00 7.57
CA MET A 167 58.95 18.39 6.60
C MET A 167 59.21 19.90 6.62
N THR A 168 58.16 20.71 6.73
CA THR A 168 58.29 22.17 6.87
C THR A 168 58.96 22.57 8.17
N LEU A 169 58.62 21.94 9.30
CA LEU A 169 59.31 22.17 10.59
C LEU A 169 60.80 21.81 10.52
N ARG A 170 61.18 20.72 9.86
CA ARG A 170 62.59 20.36 9.69
C ARG A 170 63.36 21.39 8.85
N LEU A 171 62.76 21.91 7.78
CA LEU A 171 63.38 22.95 6.94
C LEU A 171 63.57 24.27 7.68
N TRP A 172 62.70 24.58 8.65
CA TRP A 172 62.78 25.76 9.50
C TRP A 172 63.69 25.60 10.72
N SER A 173 64.12 24.38 11.03
CA SER A 173 64.98 24.08 12.17
C SER A 173 66.48 24.15 11.84
N ASN A 174 66.85 24.57 10.62
CA ASN A 174 68.23 24.85 10.18
C ASN A 174 68.41 26.34 9.91
#